data_AF-A0A2M8NLX0-F1
#
_entry.id   AF-A0A2M8NLX0-F1
#
_cell.length_a   1.000
_cell.length_b   1.000
_cell.length_c   1.000
_cell.angle_alpha   90.00
_cell.angle_beta   90.00
_cell.angle_gamma   90.00
#
_symmetry.space_group_name_H-M   'P 1'
#
loop_
_entity.id
_entity.type
_entity.pdbx_description
1 polymer ?
#
loop_
_entity_poly.entity_id
_entity_poly.type
_entity_poly.pdbx_seq_one_letter_code
_entity_poly.pdbx_strand_id
1 'polypeptide(L)' 'YFPGGKITQIHGKPKYDERRAYYPLFHPAAVLRNPALQGEMEADFRRIPEIVAAVRAKRAAATPPPPADDPPPKQLKLF' A
#
# COMPACT_ATOMS: atom_id res chain seq x y z
N TYR A 1 3.21 -0.63 -12.43
CA TYR A 1 2.85 -0.68 -13.86
C TYR A 1 1.51 -1.39 -14.04
N PHE A 2 0.59 -0.80 -14.81
CA PHE A 2 -0.75 -1.32 -15.13
C PHE A 2 -0.91 -1.43 -16.67
N PRO A 3 -0.35 -2.47 -17.32
CA PRO A 3 -0.41 -2.61 -18.77
C PRO A 3 -1.86 -2.70 -19.25
N GLY A 4 -2.25 -1.85 -20.21
CA GLY A 4 -3.61 -1.81 -20.75
C GLY A 4 -4.70 -1.33 -19.78
N GLY A 5 -4.33 -0.83 -18.61
CA GLY A 5 -5.27 -0.44 -17.56
C GLY A 5 -6.03 0.84 -17.91
N LYS A 6 -7.32 0.73 -18.25
CA LYS A 6 -8.21 1.88 -18.35
C LYS A 6 -8.62 2.33 -16.95
N ILE A 7 -8.48 3.62 -16.63
CA ILE A 7 -8.77 4.13 -15.28
C ILE A 7 -10.21 3.80 -14.84
N THR A 8 -11.16 3.84 -15.78
CA THR A 8 -12.57 3.46 -15.58
C THR A 8 -12.79 2.01 -15.15
N GLN A 9 -11.79 1.13 -15.28
CA GLN A 9 -11.89 -0.28 -14.90
C GLN A 9 -11.06 -0.62 -13.66
N ILE A 10 -10.00 0.16 -13.39
CA ILE A 10 -8.98 -0.16 -12.38
C ILE A 10 -9.00 0.77 -11.15
N HIS A 11 -9.74 1.89 -11.19
CA HIS A 11 -9.92 2.73 -10.01
C HIS A 11 -10.50 1.91 -8.84
N GLY A 12 -10.18 2.28 -7.60
CA GLY A 12 -10.70 1.62 -6.42
C GLY A 12 -10.17 0.19 -6.18
N LYS A 13 -9.22 -0.30 -6.99
CA LYS A 13 -8.67 -1.65 -6.87
C LYS A 13 -7.19 -1.58 -6.47
N PRO A 14 -6.84 -1.88 -5.21
CA PRO A 14 -5.46 -1.86 -4.77
C PRO A 14 -4.67 -3.01 -5.39
N LYS A 15 -3.52 -2.69 -5.98
CA LYS A 15 -2.52 -3.67 -6.41
C LYS A 15 -1.38 -3.67 -5.39
N TYR A 16 -1.09 -4.83 -4.83
CA TYR A 16 0.01 -5.00 -3.91
C TYR A 16 1.24 -5.51 -4.66
N ASP A 17 2.39 -4.94 -4.33
CA ASP A 17 3.72 -5.38 -4.69
C ASP A 17 4.52 -5.56 -3.38
N GLU A 18 5.69 -6.19 -3.42
CA GLU A 18 6.41 -6.67 -2.22
C GLU A 18 6.56 -5.61 -1.12
N ARG A 19 6.78 -4.34 -1.49
CA ARG A 19 7.00 -3.24 -0.54
C ARG A 19 5.91 -2.16 -0.55
N ARG A 20 5.01 -2.17 -1.53
CA ARG A 20 4.14 -1.02 -1.84
C ARG A 20 2.74 -1.48 -2.25
N ALA A 21 1.73 -0.73 -1.83
CA ALA A 21 0.40 -0.80 -2.40
C ALA A 21 0.22 0.35 -3.39
N TYR A 22 -0.26 0.04 -4.59
CA TYR A 22 -0.64 0.99 -5.62
C TYR A 22 -2.16 1.06 -5.67
N TYR A 23 -2.72 2.25 -5.47
CA TYR A 23 -4.17 2.48 -5.45
C TYR A 23 -4.56 3.53 -6.50
N PRO A 24 -5.01 3.10 -7.70
CA PRO A 24 -5.45 4.03 -8.74
C PRO A 24 -6.74 4.73 -8.33
N LEU A 25 -6.79 6.04 -8.58
CA LEU A 25 -7.96 6.89 -8.35
C LEU A 25 -8.21 7.75 -9.58
N PHE A 26 -9.46 8.20 -9.75
CA PHE A 26 -9.75 9.24 -10.72
C PHE A 26 -8.97 10.52 -10.40
N HIS A 27 -8.52 11.22 -11.44
CA HIS A 27 -7.88 12.51 -11.28
C HIS A 27 -8.93 13.54 -10.82
N PRO A 28 -8.66 14.41 -9.82
CA PRO A 28 -9.64 15.37 -9.31
C PRO A 28 -10.24 16.28 -10.41
N ALA A 29 -9.41 16.76 -11.33
CA ALA A 29 -9.88 17.55 -12.47
C ALA A 29 -10.85 16.80 -13.40
N ALA A 30 -10.80 15.47 -13.48
CA ALA A 30 -11.78 14.68 -14.25
C ALA A 30 -13.14 14.67 -13.56
N VAL A 31 -13.16 14.59 -12.22
CA VAL A 31 -14.39 14.61 -11.43
C VAL A 31 -15.03 16.01 -11.42
N LEU A 32 -14.22 17.07 -11.36
CA LEU A 32 -14.74 18.44 -11.48
C LEU A 32 -15.40 18.69 -12.84
N ARG A 33 -14.87 18.10 -13.92
CA ARG A 33 -15.46 18.20 -15.27
C ARG A 33 -16.66 17.28 -15.47
N ASN A 34 -16.69 16.14 -14.78
CA ASN A 34 -17.79 15.19 -14.84
C ASN A 34 -18.27 14.83 -13.42
N PRO A 35 -19.23 15.61 -12.87
CA PRO A 35 -19.75 15.40 -11.51
C PRO A 35 -20.36 14.02 -11.27
N ALA A 36 -20.76 13.30 -12.32
CA ALA A 36 -21.27 11.93 -12.18
C ALA A 36 -20.24 10.97 -11.56
N LEU A 37 -18.94 11.25 -11.71
CA LEU A 37 -17.85 10.45 -11.13
C LEU A 37 -17.63 10.72 -9.63
N GLN A 38 -18.30 11.72 -9.05
CA GLN A 38 -18.05 12.12 -7.67
C GLN A 38 -18.40 11.01 -6.67
N GLY A 39 -19.51 10.31 -6.87
CA GLY A 39 -19.92 9.21 -6.01
C GLY A 39 -18.94 8.03 -6.05
N GLU A 40 -18.44 7.69 -7.23
CA GLU A 40 -17.42 6.64 -7.40
C GLU A 40 -16.10 7.04 -6.73
N MET A 41 -15.63 8.27 -6.95
CA MET A 41 -14.41 8.75 -6.31
C MET A 41 -14.54 8.79 -4.79
N GLU A 42 -15.69 9.24 -4.26
CA GLU A 42 -15.92 9.25 -2.81
C GLU A 42 -15.89 7.83 -2.23
N ALA A 43 -16.55 6.87 -2.88
CA ALA A 43 -16.52 5.47 -2.46
C ALA A 43 -15.09 4.91 -2.45
N ASP A 44 -14.27 5.25 -3.45
CA ASP A 44 -12.87 4.83 -3.50
C ASP A 44 -12.05 5.43 -2.34
N PHE A 45 -12.28 6.70 -2.00
CA PHE A 45 -11.60 7.35 -0.87
C PHE A 45 -11.98 6.74 0.48
N ARG A 46 -13.25 6.38 0.68
CA ARG A 46 -13.72 5.73 1.92
C ARG A 46 -13.02 4.39 2.20
N ARG A 47 -12.48 3.72 1.18
CA ARG A 47 -11.76 2.44 1.32
C ARG A 47 -10.28 2.59 1.70
N ILE A 48 -9.72 3.80 1.64
CA ILE A 48 -8.29 4.04 1.96
C ILE A 48 -7.90 3.54 3.37
N PRO A 49 -8.68 3.77 4.45
CA PRO A 49 -8.32 3.29 5.78
C PRO A 49 -8.16 1.76 5.83
N GLU A 50 -9.06 1.01 5.19
CA GLU A 50 -9.02 -0.45 5.11
C GLU A 50 -7.75 -0.92 4.38
N ILE A 51 -7.41 -0.26 3.27
CA ILE A 51 -6.20 -0.57 2.49
C ILE A 51 -4.95 -0.31 3.32
N VAL A 52 -4.91 0.81 4.06
CA VAL A 52 -3.79 1.13 4.95
C VAL A 52 -3.64 0.09 6.05
N ALA A 53 -4.74 -0.37 6.65
CA ALA A 53 -4.73 -1.44 7.65
C ALA A 53 -4.16 -2.75 7.06
N ALA A 54 -4.60 -3.14 5.86
CA ALA A 54 -4.09 -4.31 5.17
C ALA A 54 -2.59 -4.21 4.85
N VAL A 55 -2.10 -3.02 4.44
CA VAL A 55 -0.67 -2.77 4.21
C VAL A 55 0.13 -2.90 5.51
N ARG A 56 -0.37 -2.36 6.63
CA ARG A 56 0.29 -2.48 7.94
C ARG A 56 0.40 -3.95 8.38
N ALA A 57 -0.67 -4.72 8.25
CA ALA A 57 -0.67 -6.14 8.57
C ALA A 57 0.34 -6.93 7.71
N LYS A 58 0.36 -6.69 6.39
CA LYS A 58 1.33 -7.32 5.49
C LYS A 58 2.78 -6.97 5.84
N ARG A 59 3.05 -5.72 6.22
CA ARG A 59 4.40 -5.30 6.66
C ARG A 59 4.82 -5.97 7.96
N ALA A 60 3.92 -6.07 8.93
CA ALA A 60 4.19 -6.74 10.20
C ALA A 60 4.55 -8.22 10.00
N ALA A 61 3.87 -8.90 9.07
CA ALA A 61 4.16 -10.30 8.71
C ALA A 61 5.47 -10.49 7.93
N ALA A 62 5.96 -9.45 7.25
CA ALA A 62 7.18 -9.51 6.44
C ALA A 62 8.46 -9.15 7.23
N THR A 63 8.34 -8.59 8.43
CA THR A 63 9.48 -8.39 9.33
C THR A 63 9.85 -9.75 9.94
N PRO A 64 11.08 -10.26 9.71
CA PRO A 64 11.54 -11.46 10.40
C PRO A 64 11.48 -11.23 11.91
N PRO A 65 11.11 -12.24 12.73
CA PRO A 65 11.29 -12.13 14.17
C PRO A 65 12.74 -11.75 14.46
N PRO A 66 13.01 -10.95 15.51
CA PRO A 66 14.37 -10.67 15.93
C PRO A 66 15.12 -12.00 16.08
N PRO A 67 16.40 -12.09 15.64
CA PRO A 67 17.18 -13.31 15.80
C PRO A 67 17.12 -13.74 17.26
N ALA A 68 16.74 -15.01 17.48
CA ALA A 68 16.69 -15.58 18.81
C ALA A 68 18.08 -15.54 19.42
N ASP A 69 18.20 -14.84 20.55
CA ASP A 69 19.35 -14.75 21.46
C ASP A 69 20.65 -15.39 20.96
N ASP A 70 21.31 -14.74 20.00
CA ASP A 70 22.74 -14.96 19.82
C ASP A 70 23.44 -14.44 21.09
N PRO A 71 24.37 -15.21 21.70
CA PRO A 71 25.10 -14.74 22.85
C PRO A 71 25.77 -13.39 22.52
N PRO A 72 25.75 -12.42 23.46
CA PRO A 72 26.21 -11.07 23.18
C PRO A 72 27.62 -11.10 22.56
N PRO A 73 27.89 -10.27 21.54
CA PRO A 73 29.15 -10.30 20.83
C PRO A 73 30.28 -10.10 21.84
N LYS A 74 31.08 -11.15 22.04
CA LYS A 74 32.25 -11.09 22.91
C LYS A 74 33.33 -10.28 22.20
N GLN A 75 33.52 -9.04 22.62
CA GLN A 75 34.66 -8.24 22.20
C GLN A 75 35.94 -8.93 22.67
N LEU A 76 36.71 -9.47 21.72
CA LEU A 76 38.04 -9.99 22.00
C LEU A 76 38.94 -8.82 22.39
N LYS A 77 39.66 -8.98 23.51
CA LYS A 77 40.64 -7.98 23.94
C LYS A 77 41.74 -7.92 22.89
N LEU A 78 41.91 -6.77 22.24
CA LEU A 78 43.17 -6.46 21.58
C LEU A 78 44.14 -6.09 22.69
N PHE A 79 45.04 -7.04 22.98
CA PHE A 79 46.14 -6.97 23.94
C PHE A 79 45.75 -7.15 25.42
#